data_AF-B5JEK1-F1
#
_entry.id   AF-B5JEK1-F1
#
_cell.length_a   1.000
_cell.length_b   1.000
_cell.length_c   1.000
_cell.angle_alpha   90.00
_cell.angle_beta   90.00
_cell.angle_gamma   90.00
#
_symmetry.space_group_name_H-M   'P 1'
#
loop_
_entity.id
_entity.type
_entity.pdbx_description
1 polymer ?
#
loop_
_entity_poly.entity_id
_entity_poly.type
_entity_poly.pdbx_seq_one_letter_code
_entity_poly.pdbx_strand_id
1 'polypeptide(L)'
;MSSFSGLWGITEAAHIHAATAVAGSGTAGVATQVPNLPAFPLGVPSGSYDQTFDLTAISSYNPGFLTASGGTAAGAQAALTTALSEGKTYLNIHTSFASDGEIRGFLKPESVPDTSSTALLLSLGLLGLFSLISQSRKRKIEVR
;
A
#
# COMPACT_ATOMS: atom_id res chain seq x y z
N MET A 1 5.87 -8.81 -2.61
CA MET A 1 5.79 -9.55 -3.89
C MET A 1 4.35 -9.92 -4.26
N SER A 2 3.87 -9.46 -5.41
CA SER A 2 2.59 -9.88 -6.00
C SER A 2 2.85 -10.67 -7.30
N SER A 3 2.08 -11.73 -7.55
CA SER A 3 2.16 -12.51 -8.79
C SER A 3 0.94 -12.27 -9.69
N PHE A 4 1.14 -12.43 -10.99
CA PHE A 4 0.08 -12.44 -12.00
C PHE A 4 0.25 -13.66 -12.90
N SER A 5 -0.85 -14.26 -13.34
CA SER A 5 -0.84 -15.44 -14.20
C SER A 5 -2.17 -15.61 -14.91
N GLY A 6 -2.23 -16.53 -15.87
CA GLY A 6 -3.45 -16.80 -16.63
C GLY A 6 -3.83 -15.69 -17.60
N LEU A 7 -2.86 -14.89 -18.04
CA LEU A 7 -3.11 -13.88 -19.07
C LEU A 7 -3.35 -14.56 -20.43
N TRP A 8 -4.30 -14.01 -21.18
CA TRP A 8 -4.61 -14.41 -22.55
C TRP A 8 -3.60 -13.84 -23.54
N GLY A 9 -3.05 -12.66 -23.25
CA GLY A 9 -1.95 -12.03 -24.00
C GLY A 9 -0.62 -12.03 -23.25
N ILE A 10 0.39 -11.43 -23.87
CA ILE A 10 1.66 -11.09 -23.19
C ILE A 10 1.58 -9.69 -22.60
N THR A 11 2.24 -9.45 -21.47
CA THR A 11 2.30 -8.12 -20.84
C THR A 11 2.98 -7.08 -21.73
N GLU A 12 2.36 -5.91 -21.85
CA GLU A 12 2.88 -4.76 -22.61
C GLU A 12 3.20 -3.56 -21.71
N ALA A 13 2.41 -3.37 -20.65
CA ALA A 13 2.65 -2.36 -19.62
C ALA A 13 1.88 -2.70 -18.34
N ALA A 14 2.27 -2.09 -17.23
CA ALA A 14 1.48 -2.02 -16.02
C ALA A 14 1.61 -0.64 -15.39
N HIS A 15 0.55 -0.23 -14.68
CA HIS A 15 0.44 1.09 -14.07
C HIS A 15 -0.38 1.03 -12.78
N ILE A 16 -0.12 1.95 -11.85
CA ILE A 16 -1.07 2.28 -10.78
C ILE A 16 -1.87 3.50 -11.23
N HIS A 17 -3.19 3.38 -11.18
CA HIS A 17 -4.14 4.43 -11.54
C HIS A 17 -4.73 5.08 -10.29
N ALA A 18 -4.95 6.40 -10.34
CA ALA A 18 -5.57 7.16 -9.26
C ALA A 18 -6.13 8.51 -9.76
N ALA A 19 -7.12 9.11 -9.09
CA ALA A 19 -8.04 8.50 -8.14
C ALA A 19 -9.36 8.22 -8.87
N THR A 20 -9.94 7.05 -8.64
CA THR A 20 -11.30 6.76 -9.12
C THR A 20 -12.33 7.61 -8.36
N ALA A 21 -13.48 7.87 -8.99
CA ALA A 21 -14.55 8.65 -8.34
C ALA A 21 -15.19 7.90 -7.17
N VAL A 22 -15.31 6.57 -7.29
CA VAL A 22 -15.94 5.68 -6.30
C VAL A 22 -14.93 4.60 -5.90
N ALA A 23 -14.80 4.33 -4.61
CA ALA A 23 -13.90 3.28 -4.12
C ALA A 23 -14.26 1.92 -4.72
N GLY A 24 -13.24 1.17 -5.14
CA GLY A 24 -13.42 -0.18 -5.71
C GLY A 24 -14.08 -0.23 -7.09
N SER A 25 -14.35 0.91 -7.76
CA SER A 25 -14.99 0.91 -9.08
C SER A 25 -14.57 2.10 -9.95
N GLY A 26 -14.91 2.03 -11.24
CA GLY A 26 -14.60 3.06 -12.23
C GLY A 26 -13.15 3.02 -12.73
N THR A 27 -12.80 4.03 -13.50
CA THR A 27 -11.48 4.18 -14.14
C THR A 27 -10.86 5.52 -13.74
N ALA A 28 -9.53 5.58 -13.71
CA ALA A 28 -8.78 6.79 -13.44
C ALA A 28 -7.59 6.91 -14.40
N GLY A 29 -6.97 8.09 -14.45
CA GLY A 29 -5.71 8.28 -15.16
C GLY A 29 -4.55 7.52 -14.49
N VAL A 30 -3.45 7.35 -15.24
CA VAL A 30 -2.22 6.76 -14.71
C VAL A 30 -1.57 7.74 -13.72
N ALA A 31 -1.31 7.28 -12.50
CA ALA A 31 -0.68 8.09 -11.45
C ALA A 31 0.84 7.91 -11.41
N THR A 32 1.33 6.72 -11.75
CA THR A 32 2.75 6.34 -11.67
C THR A 32 3.50 6.52 -12.98
N GLN A 33 4.77 6.11 -13.02
CA GLN A 33 5.64 6.23 -14.17
C GLN A 33 5.00 5.68 -15.45
N VAL A 34 5.25 6.39 -16.54
CA VAL A 34 4.97 5.99 -17.92
C VAL A 34 6.30 5.90 -18.68
N PRO A 35 6.42 5.01 -19.68
CA PRO A 35 5.37 4.19 -20.28
C PRO A 35 5.01 2.91 -19.52
N ASN A 36 5.73 2.57 -18.43
CA ASN A 36 5.51 1.37 -17.65
C ASN A 36 6.08 1.53 -16.24
N LEU A 37 5.58 0.76 -15.28
CA LEU A 37 6.22 0.60 -13.97
C LEU A 37 7.67 0.08 -14.12
N PRO A 38 8.63 0.59 -13.33
CA PRO A 38 10.03 0.19 -13.43
C PRO A 38 10.22 -1.31 -13.22
N ALA A 39 10.93 -1.95 -14.15
CA ALA A 39 11.25 -3.38 -14.14
C ALA A 39 10.02 -4.32 -14.11
N PHE A 40 8.83 -3.84 -14.45
CA PHE A 40 7.68 -4.74 -14.58
C PHE A 40 7.93 -5.74 -15.73
N PRO A 41 7.70 -7.06 -15.53
CA PRO A 41 7.97 -8.06 -16.55
C PRO A 41 7.11 -7.83 -17.80
N LEU A 42 7.76 -7.67 -18.95
CA LEU A 42 7.12 -7.49 -20.26
C LEU A 42 7.29 -8.74 -21.13
N GLY A 43 6.37 -8.95 -22.07
CA GLY A 43 6.44 -10.05 -23.02
C GLY A 43 6.10 -11.41 -22.41
N VAL A 44 5.48 -11.46 -21.24
CA VAL A 44 5.19 -12.71 -20.52
C VAL A 44 3.68 -12.84 -20.22
N PRO A 45 3.11 -14.06 -20.22
CA PRO A 45 1.71 -14.29 -19.83
C PRO A 45 1.52 -14.47 -18.30
N SER A 46 2.62 -14.48 -17.55
CA SER A 46 2.64 -14.63 -16.09
C SER A 46 3.99 -14.16 -15.53
N GLY A 47 4.00 -13.72 -14.27
CA GLY A 47 5.21 -13.30 -13.59
C GLY A 47 4.98 -12.91 -12.14
N SER A 48 6.06 -12.49 -11.50
CA SER A 48 6.05 -11.88 -10.18
C SER A 48 6.65 -10.49 -10.27
N TYR A 49 6.10 -9.58 -9.47
CA TYR A 49 6.57 -8.21 -9.39
C TYR A 49 6.67 -7.79 -7.92
N ASP A 50 7.83 -7.25 -7.57
CA ASP A 50 8.08 -6.67 -6.27
C ASP A 50 8.95 -5.43 -6.46
N GLN A 51 8.41 -4.27 -6.11
CA GLN A 51 9.10 -3.00 -6.23
C GLN A 51 8.67 -2.03 -5.15
N THR A 52 9.66 -1.34 -4.60
CA THR A 52 9.48 -0.22 -3.68
C THR A 52 9.63 1.08 -4.45
N PHE A 53 8.63 1.95 -4.32
CA PHE A 53 8.62 3.26 -4.95
C PHE A 53 9.04 4.35 -3.96
N ASP A 54 10.01 5.17 -4.33
CA ASP A 54 10.30 6.40 -3.59
C ASP A 54 9.28 7.47 -3.98
N LEU A 55 8.23 7.60 -3.19
CA LEU A 55 7.17 8.60 -3.42
C LEU A 55 7.65 10.05 -3.21
N THR A 56 8.85 10.28 -2.70
CA THR A 56 9.44 11.62 -2.59
C THR A 56 10.12 12.07 -3.88
N ALA A 57 10.39 11.15 -4.80
CA ALA A 57 10.96 11.45 -6.11
C ALA A 57 9.89 11.82 -7.13
N ILE A 58 10.06 12.94 -7.86
CA ILE A 58 9.16 13.35 -8.94
C ILE A 58 9.06 12.28 -10.04
N SER A 59 10.17 11.57 -10.29
CA SER A 59 10.23 10.47 -11.25
C SER A 59 9.35 9.28 -10.89
N SER A 60 8.69 9.27 -9.73
CA SER A 60 7.70 8.27 -9.36
C SER A 60 6.33 8.46 -9.98
N TYR A 61 6.07 9.62 -10.57
CA TYR A 61 4.74 10.03 -10.99
C TYR A 61 4.64 10.23 -12.49
N ASN A 62 3.44 9.99 -13.03
CA ASN A 62 3.06 10.48 -14.34
C ASN A 62 3.11 12.02 -14.33
N PRO A 63 3.71 12.69 -15.34
CA PRO A 63 3.76 14.16 -15.38
C PRO A 63 2.39 14.85 -15.27
N GLY A 64 1.35 14.28 -15.89
CA GLY A 64 -0.02 14.80 -15.81
C GLY A 64 -0.61 14.67 -14.40
N PHE A 65 -0.39 13.53 -13.73
CA PHE A 65 -0.80 13.33 -12.34
C PHE A 65 -0.05 14.27 -11.38
N LEU A 66 1.27 14.46 -11.61
CA LEU A 66 2.10 15.39 -10.86
C LEU A 66 1.54 16.82 -10.97
N THR A 67 1.28 17.30 -12.20
CA THR A 67 0.71 18.62 -12.43
C THR A 67 -0.66 18.79 -11.76
N ALA A 68 -1.55 17.80 -11.89
CA ALA A 68 -2.86 17.81 -11.24
C ALA A 68 -2.77 17.81 -9.71
N SER A 69 -1.65 17.31 -9.16
CA SER A 69 -1.37 17.27 -7.72
C SER A 69 -0.53 18.45 -7.24
N GLY A 70 -0.55 19.58 -7.95
CA GLY A 70 0.15 20.81 -7.56
C GLY A 70 1.61 20.88 -8.00
N GLY A 71 2.07 19.97 -8.86
CA GLY A 71 3.39 20.04 -9.51
C GLY A 71 4.58 19.65 -8.63
N THR A 72 4.34 19.12 -7.44
CA THR A 72 5.40 18.71 -6.50
C THR A 72 5.28 17.24 -6.13
N ALA A 73 6.41 16.59 -5.81
CA ALA A 73 6.39 15.23 -5.32
C ALA A 73 5.59 15.09 -4.01
N ALA A 74 5.68 16.07 -3.11
CA ALA A 74 4.91 16.07 -1.86
C ALA A 74 3.39 16.10 -2.12
N GLY A 75 2.93 16.94 -3.06
CA GLY A 75 1.52 16.98 -3.45
C GLY A 75 1.04 15.70 -4.11
N ALA A 76 1.83 15.13 -5.03
CA ALA A 76 1.53 13.86 -5.69
C ALA A 76 1.52 12.68 -4.70
N GLN A 77 2.46 12.64 -3.75
CA GLN A 77 2.50 11.65 -2.68
C GLN A 77 1.24 11.74 -1.83
N ALA A 78 0.86 12.95 -1.40
CA ALA A 78 -0.34 13.15 -0.57
C ALA A 78 -1.61 12.71 -1.32
N ALA A 79 -1.73 13.08 -2.60
CA ALA A 79 -2.87 12.68 -3.44
C ALA A 79 -2.94 11.15 -3.62
N LEU A 80 -1.82 10.51 -3.96
CA LEU A 80 -1.77 9.06 -4.19
C LEU A 80 -2.02 8.25 -2.92
N THR A 81 -1.43 8.65 -1.78
CA THR A 81 -1.62 7.97 -0.50
C THR A 81 -3.04 8.15 0.05
N THR A 82 -3.64 9.33 -0.13
CA THR A 82 -5.06 9.56 0.19
C THR A 82 -5.97 8.68 -0.68
N ALA A 83 -5.73 8.62 -1.99
CA ALA A 83 -6.51 7.76 -2.87
C ALA A 83 -6.35 6.28 -2.49
N LEU A 84 -5.16 5.85 -2.07
CA LEU A 84 -4.90 4.48 -1.65
C LEU A 84 -5.64 4.14 -0.35
N SER A 85 -5.64 5.02 0.65
CA SER A 85 -6.37 4.80 1.91
C SER A 85 -7.88 4.81 1.71
N GLU A 86 -8.38 5.56 0.72
CA GLU A 86 -9.79 5.58 0.32
C GLU A 86 -10.20 4.40 -0.58
N GLY A 87 -9.27 3.51 -0.96
CA GLY A 87 -9.56 2.37 -1.84
C GLY A 87 -9.88 2.78 -3.29
N LYS A 88 -9.30 3.90 -3.74
CA LYS A 88 -9.53 4.50 -5.07
C LYS A 88 -8.38 4.31 -6.05
N THR A 89 -7.38 3.50 -5.69
CA THR A 89 -6.24 3.14 -6.54
C THR A 89 -6.32 1.69 -6.99
N TYR A 90 -5.87 1.43 -8.21
CA TYR A 90 -5.81 0.08 -8.76
C TYR A 90 -4.56 -0.14 -9.60
N LEU A 91 -4.03 -1.36 -9.57
CA LEU A 91 -3.05 -1.85 -10.52
C LEU A 91 -3.79 -2.26 -11.80
N ASN A 92 -3.29 -1.80 -12.94
CA ASN A 92 -3.75 -2.23 -14.25
C ASN A 92 -2.60 -2.92 -14.99
N ILE A 93 -2.84 -4.11 -15.55
CA ILE A 93 -1.88 -4.81 -16.42
C ILE A 93 -2.47 -4.85 -17.83
N HIS A 94 -1.75 -4.25 -18.76
CA HIS A 94 -2.07 -4.19 -20.18
C HIS A 94 -1.38 -5.34 -20.91
N THR A 95 -2.09 -5.96 -21.85
CA THR A 95 -1.56 -7.07 -22.63
C THR A 95 -1.85 -6.89 -24.11
N SER A 96 -1.19 -7.69 -24.94
CA SER A 96 -1.46 -7.77 -26.37
C SER A 96 -2.89 -8.22 -26.71
N PHE A 97 -3.62 -8.81 -25.75
CA PHE A 97 -5.03 -9.19 -25.90
C PHE A 97 -5.97 -8.08 -25.45
N ALA A 98 -5.63 -7.37 -24.37
CA ALA A 98 -6.43 -6.28 -23.82
C ALA A 98 -5.55 -5.05 -23.52
N SER A 99 -5.43 -4.18 -24.52
CA SER A 99 -4.61 -2.96 -24.44
C SER A 99 -5.12 -1.96 -23.40
N ASP A 100 -6.42 -1.96 -23.08
CA ASP A 100 -6.99 -1.10 -22.04
C ASP A 100 -6.81 -1.66 -20.61
N GLY A 101 -6.33 -2.90 -20.49
CA GLY A 101 -6.11 -3.58 -19.22
C GLY A 101 -6.83 -4.92 -19.14
N GLU A 102 -6.07 -6.00 -19.05
CA GLU A 102 -6.58 -7.36 -18.84
C GLU A 102 -6.85 -7.64 -17.35
N ILE A 103 -5.99 -7.13 -16.46
CA ILE A 103 -6.17 -7.22 -15.01
C ILE A 103 -6.37 -5.81 -14.44
N ARG A 104 -7.44 -5.62 -13.67
CA ARG A 104 -7.68 -4.44 -12.82
C ARG A 104 -7.93 -4.86 -11.38
N GLY A 105 -6.92 -4.70 -10.54
CA GLY A 105 -6.97 -5.04 -9.12
C GLY A 105 -6.91 -3.80 -8.24
N PHE A 106 -7.98 -3.50 -7.51
CA PHE A 106 -7.95 -2.42 -6.52
C PHE A 106 -6.98 -2.74 -5.39
N LEU A 107 -6.10 -1.78 -5.12
CA LEU A 107 -5.07 -1.91 -4.09
C LEU A 107 -5.70 -1.68 -2.71
N LYS A 108 -5.22 -2.45 -1.74
CA LYS A 108 -5.56 -2.26 -0.34
C LYS A 108 -4.29 -1.86 0.40
N PRO A 109 -4.35 -0.89 1.33
CA PRO A 109 -3.25 -0.67 2.27
C PRO A 109 -2.95 -1.99 2.97
N GLU A 110 -1.67 -2.37 3.02
CA GLU A 110 -1.28 -3.51 3.83
C GLU A 110 -1.58 -3.19 5.29
N SER A 111 -2.27 -4.11 5.98
CA SER A 111 -2.56 -3.96 7.40
C SER A 111 -1.24 -4.05 8.17
N VAL A 112 -0.65 -2.91 8.50
CA VAL A 112 0.49 -2.86 9.43
C VAL A 112 -0.07 -3.19 10.82
N PRO A 113 0.45 -4.21 11.54
CA PRO A 113 -0.02 -4.49 12.88
C PRO A 113 0.14 -3.25 13.75
N ASP A 114 -0.95 -2.76 14.34
CA ASP A 114 -0.95 -1.57 15.18
C ASP A 114 0.01 -1.75 16.36
N THR A 115 1.15 -1.05 16.32
CA THR A 115 2.12 -1.00 17.44
C THR A 115 1.46 -0.47 18.73
N SER A 116 0.33 0.22 18.62
CA SER A 116 -0.47 0.69 19.75
C SER A 116 -1.07 -0.46 20.56
N SER A 117 -1.47 -1.55 19.91
CA SER A 117 -2.02 -2.74 20.58
C SER A 117 -0.95 -3.48 21.36
N THR A 118 0.27 -3.57 20.83
CA THR A 118 1.40 -4.18 21.54
C THR A 118 1.86 -3.31 22.71
N ALA A 119 1.93 -1.98 22.54
CA ALA A 119 2.26 -1.05 23.61
C ALA A 119 1.23 -1.06 24.75
N LEU A 120 -0.07 -1.12 24.43
CA LEU A 120 -1.14 -1.21 25.42
C LEU A 120 -1.07 -2.53 26.21
N LEU A 121 -0.87 -3.65 25.54
CA LEU A 121 -0.74 -4.97 26.18
C LEU A 121 0.52 -5.07 27.07
N LEU A 122 1.64 -4.48 26.64
CA LEU A 122 2.85 -4.37 27.46
C LEU A 122 2.62 -3.49 28.70
N SER A 123 1.91 -2.37 28.57
CA SER A 123 1.62 -1.47 29.69
C SER A 123 0.70 -2.11 30.75
N LEU A 124 -0.32 -2.86 30.33
CA LEU A 124 -1.22 -3.61 31.21
C LEU A 124 -0.49 -4.75 31.93
N GLY A 125 0.41 -5.44 31.24
CA GLY A 125 1.26 -6.50 31.82
C GLY A 125 2.18 -5.99 32.93
N LEU A 126 2.81 -4.82 32.74
CA LEU A 126 3.65 -4.18 33.75
C LEU A 126 2.84 -3.72 34.97
N LEU A 127 1.68 -3.07 34.77
CA LEU A 127 0.80 -2.63 35.87
C LEU A 127 0.23 -3.80 36.70
N GLY A 128 -0.10 -4.91 36.06
CA GLY A 128 -0.52 -6.14 36.74
C GLY A 128 0.57 -6.74 37.63
N LEU A 129 1.81 -6.80 37.11
CA LEU A 129 2.95 -7.39 37.82
C LEU A 129 3.37 -6.55 39.05
N PHE A 130 3.34 -5.22 38.95
CA PHE A 130 3.60 -4.32 40.09
C PHE A 130 2.56 -4.47 41.22
N SER A 131 1.29 -4.68 40.87
CA SER A 131 0.21 -4.88 41.85
C SER A 131 0.36 -6.20 42.63
N LEU A 132 0.76 -7.27 41.94
CA LEU A 132 1.04 -8.59 42.54
C LEU A 132 2.27 -8.56 43.48
N ILE A 133 3.34 -7.86 43.07
CA ILE A 133 4.56 -7.71 43.90
C ILE A 133 4.28 -6.84 45.14
N SER A 134 3.49 -5.78 45.01
CA SER A 134 3.10 -4.93 46.14
C SER A 134 2.23 -5.68 47.16
N GLN A 135 1.29 -6.50 46.68
CA GLN A 135 0.39 -7.26 47.56
C GLN A 135 1.11 -8.38 48.33
N SER A 136 2.09 -9.05 47.71
CA SER A 136 2.91 -10.08 48.39
C SER A 136 3.82 -9.50 49.48
N ARG A 137 4.32 -8.27 49.31
CA ARG A 137 5.13 -7.57 50.34
C ARG A 137 4.31 -7.16 51.55
N LYS A 138 3.05 -6.74 51.36
CA LYS A 138 2.14 -6.39 52.47
C LYS A 138 1.70 -7.60 53.30
N ARG A 139 1.71 -8.81 52.72
CA ARG A 139 1.37 -10.07 53.42
C ARG A 139 2.52 -10.65 54.25
N LYS A 140 3.75 -10.12 54.13
CA LYS A 140 4.94 -10.67 54.81
C LYS A 140 5.38 -9.89 56.06
N ILE A 141 4.62 -8.88 56.47
CA ILE A 141 4.86 -8.12 57.70
C ILE A 141 3.75 -8.48 58.68
N GLU A 142 3.90 -9.62 59.34
CA GLU A 142 3.22 -9.91 60.60
C GLU A 142 4.34 -10.18 61.62
N VAL A 143 4.54 -9.19 62.49
CA VAL A 143 5.56 -9.17 63.53
C VAL A 143 5.03 -9.96 64.73
N ARG A 144 5.88 -10.80 65.32
CA ARG A 144 5.67 -11.36 66.65
C ARG A 144 6.51 -10.57 67.66
#